data_AF-A0A9W8RV90-F1
#
_entry.id   AF-A0A9W8RV90-F1
#
_cell.length_a   1.000
_cell.length_b   1.000
_cell.length_c   1.000
_cell.angle_alpha   90.00
_cell.angle_beta   90.00
_cell.angle_gamma   90.00
#
_symmetry.space_group_name_H-M   'P 1'
#
loop_
_entity.id
_entity.type
_entity.pdbx_description
1 polymer ?
#
loop_
_entity_poly.entity_id
_entity_poly.type
_entity_poly.pdbx_seq_one_letter_code
_entity_poly.pdbx_strand_id
1 'polypeptide(L)'
;MASLCDYCDKVPLSLKEIMASPSNRYSLGSWPRIFVSRCPLCRLVKRAYCEEYRANPMMNGLPSKNTTLTWFVNGPVNGGAYSIEGVADYWICFAAKSHPSITLALSSNERSNYLCSIVDAELEISRISRWLSICMTTHGEECSSSSATFDLAFPGLQVLRLLDVQRDCLVEVRDLHPYLALSYIWGAVPNFRLTKANLERLLVPGAMRDVFRLPRTIRDAITLAKKLHIQYLWVDALCLIQNDSDDLEQGVNVMDLIYERSLLTIIAACGTDANAGLPGVQTGSRQASRPTLEIEPGIRLGLYSGLDQLLKPSAYYSRGWTYVIFPQISCRK
;
A
#
# COMPACT_ATOMS: atom_id res chain seq x y z
N MET A 1 15.04 29.52 -6.96
CA MET A 1 15.32 28.15 -6.47
C MET A 1 16.58 28.20 -5.62
N ALA A 2 16.66 27.42 -4.54
CA ALA A 2 17.91 27.33 -3.77
C ALA A 2 18.91 26.47 -4.54
N SER A 3 20.12 26.97 -4.74
CA SER A 3 21.20 26.20 -5.37
C SER A 3 21.61 25.01 -4.51
N LEU A 4 22.29 24.05 -5.14
CA LEU A 4 23.03 23.03 -4.41
C LEU A 4 24.12 23.69 -3.57
N CYS A 5 24.46 23.04 -2.46
CA CYS A 5 25.61 23.43 -1.65
C CYS A 5 26.85 22.66 -2.10
N ASP A 6 28.04 23.12 -1.73
CA ASP A 6 29.35 22.60 -2.16
C ASP A 6 29.56 21.08 -1.98
N TYR A 7 28.77 20.46 -1.10
CA TYR A 7 28.79 19.01 -0.89
C TYR A 7 27.84 18.28 -1.84
N CYS A 8 26.62 18.81 -2.02
CA CYS A 8 25.60 18.20 -2.88
C CYS A 8 25.89 18.42 -4.37
N ASP A 9 26.60 19.49 -4.71
CA ASP A 9 27.03 19.80 -6.08
C ASP A 9 27.98 18.74 -6.66
N LYS A 10 28.64 17.98 -5.79
CA LYS A 10 29.54 16.87 -6.17
C LYS A 10 28.80 15.55 -6.43
N VAL A 11 27.49 15.50 -6.19
CA VAL A 11 26.67 14.30 -6.39
C VAL A 11 26.17 14.31 -7.82
N PRO A 12 26.51 13.32 -8.66
CA PRO A 12 25.99 13.22 -10.02
C PRO A 12 24.46 13.19 -10.04
N LEU A 13 23.86 13.91 -10.99
CA LEU A 13 22.40 13.99 -11.12
C LEU A 13 21.91 13.49 -12.50
N SER A 14 22.82 12.96 -13.33
CA SER A 14 22.46 12.27 -14.57
C SER A 14 23.06 10.87 -14.65
N LEU A 15 22.38 9.94 -15.32
CA LEU A 15 22.90 8.57 -15.53
C LEU A 15 24.26 8.58 -16.24
N LYS A 16 24.48 9.54 -17.16
CA LYS A 16 25.77 9.70 -17.86
C LYS A 16 26.89 10.07 -16.89
N GLU A 17 26.67 11.04 -16.01
CA GLU A 17 27.65 11.41 -14.98
C GLU A 17 27.89 10.28 -13.99
N ILE A 18 26.83 9.58 -13.57
CA ILE A 18 26.92 8.46 -12.64
C ILE A 18 27.80 7.34 -13.23
N MET A 19 27.56 6.98 -14.49
CA MET A 19 28.33 5.93 -15.19
C MET A 19 29.77 6.35 -15.48
N ALA A 20 30.04 7.64 -15.66
CA ALA A 20 31.37 8.18 -15.87
C ALA A 20 32.16 8.39 -14.56
N SER A 21 31.49 8.37 -13.41
CA SER A 21 32.13 8.66 -12.12
C SER A 21 33.01 7.51 -11.64
N PRO A 22 34.25 7.78 -11.19
CA PRO A 22 35.15 6.76 -10.65
C PRO A 22 34.79 6.32 -9.24
N SER A 23 33.94 7.08 -8.54
CA SER A 23 33.46 6.79 -7.18
C SER A 23 31.95 6.66 -7.19
N ASN A 24 31.42 5.76 -6.37
CA ASN A 24 29.99 5.68 -6.10
C ASN A 24 29.59 6.30 -4.76
N ARG A 25 30.54 6.87 -4.00
CA ARG A 25 30.31 7.45 -2.66
C ARG A 25 30.56 8.95 -2.64
N TYR A 26 29.62 9.70 -2.06
CA TYR A 26 29.61 11.17 -2.05
C TYR A 26 29.29 11.70 -0.64
N SER A 27 30.26 12.34 0.02
CA SER A 27 30.09 12.83 1.38
C SER A 27 29.23 14.10 1.42
N LEU A 28 28.24 14.15 2.31
CA LEU A 28 27.39 15.31 2.55
C LEU A 28 27.78 16.12 3.79
N GLY A 29 28.83 15.69 4.50
CA GLY A 29 29.26 16.28 5.78
C GLY A 29 28.41 15.84 6.96
N SER A 30 28.36 16.67 8.01
CA SER A 30 27.73 16.33 9.29
C SER A 30 26.20 16.52 9.27
N TRP A 31 25.49 15.74 10.10
CA TRP A 31 24.04 15.83 10.24
C TRP A 31 23.51 17.20 10.69
N PRO A 32 24.11 17.90 11.68
CA PRO A 32 23.64 19.22 12.09
C PRO A 32 23.62 20.23 10.93
N ARG A 33 24.63 20.17 10.05
CA ARG A 33 24.73 21.00 8.85
C ARG A 33 23.59 20.69 7.87
N ILE A 34 23.31 19.41 7.63
CA ILE A 34 22.22 18.98 6.72
C ILE A 34 20.87 19.48 7.25
N PHE A 35 20.66 19.43 8.56
CA PHE A 35 19.40 19.81 9.21
C PHE A 35 19.05 21.30 9.10
N VAL A 36 20.08 22.17 9.04
CA VAL A 36 19.94 23.63 8.87
C VAL A 36 20.05 24.08 7.40
N SER A 37 20.50 23.21 6.50
CA SER A 37 20.71 23.54 5.10
C SER A 37 19.40 23.76 4.34
N ARG A 38 19.39 24.77 3.47
CA ARG A 38 18.29 25.04 2.53
C ARG A 38 18.44 24.32 1.18
N CYS A 39 19.55 23.62 0.97
CA CYS A 39 19.83 22.84 -0.24
C CYS A 39 18.69 21.82 -0.49
N PRO A 40 18.16 21.70 -1.72
CA PRO A 40 17.07 20.77 -2.02
C PRO A 40 17.44 19.30 -1.75
N LEU A 41 18.67 18.87 -2.08
CA LEU A 41 19.12 17.51 -1.79
C LEU A 41 19.29 17.27 -0.27
N CYS A 42 19.84 18.24 0.47
CA CYS A 42 19.90 18.14 1.94
C CYS A 42 18.51 18.03 2.57
N ARG A 43 17.51 18.77 2.05
CA ARG A 43 16.12 18.66 2.51
C ARG A 43 15.53 17.27 2.27
N LEU A 44 15.89 16.62 1.15
CA LEU A 44 15.46 15.26 0.86
C LEU A 44 16.08 14.25 1.83
N VAL A 45 17.39 14.37 2.12
CA VAL A 45 18.10 13.54 3.10
C VAL A 45 17.55 13.74 4.51
N LYS A 46 17.32 15.00 4.91
CA LYS A 46 16.68 15.34 6.18
C LYS A 46 15.31 14.69 6.30
N ARG A 47 14.50 14.72 5.24
CA ARG A 47 13.18 14.08 5.23
C ARG A 47 13.30 12.58 5.44
N ALA A 48 14.21 11.90 4.74
CA ALA A 48 14.43 10.46 4.89
C ALA A 48 14.76 10.08 6.34
N TYR A 49 15.70 10.81 6.95
CA TYR A 49 16.05 10.59 8.35
C TYR A 49 14.87 10.84 9.30
N CYS A 50 14.08 11.90 9.09
CA CYS A 50 12.91 12.15 9.93
C CYS A 50 11.84 11.06 9.83
N GLU A 51 11.64 10.47 8.66
CA GLU A 51 10.70 9.35 8.51
C GLU A 51 11.22 8.07 9.18
N GLU A 52 12.51 7.77 9.04
CA GLU A 52 13.11 6.62 9.73
C GLU A 52 13.09 6.80 11.25
N TYR A 53 13.42 7.98 11.75
CA TYR A 53 13.33 8.30 13.18
C TYR A 53 11.93 8.08 13.74
N ARG A 54 10.88 8.40 12.98
CA ARG A 54 9.48 8.13 13.39
C ARG A 54 9.16 6.65 13.39
N ALA A 55 9.71 5.89 12.46
CA ALA A 55 9.44 4.46 12.31
C ALA A 55 10.31 3.59 13.25
N ASN A 56 11.43 4.11 13.74
CA ASN A 56 12.40 3.37 14.54
C ASN A 56 12.60 4.00 15.94
N PRO A 57 11.95 3.46 16.99
CA PRO A 57 12.06 3.97 18.36
C PRO A 57 13.45 3.79 18.99
N MET A 58 14.37 3.04 18.35
CA MET A 58 15.74 2.88 18.83
C MET A 58 16.69 3.99 18.38
N MET A 59 16.27 4.85 17.44
CA MET A 59 17.11 5.98 17.01
C MET A 59 17.12 7.05 18.09
N ASN A 60 18.32 7.37 18.59
CA ASN A 60 18.52 8.37 19.65
C ASN A 60 19.33 9.55 19.13
N GLY A 61 18.63 10.63 18.77
CA GLY A 61 19.25 11.88 18.34
C GLY A 61 20.05 11.77 17.03
N LEU A 62 20.65 12.89 16.62
CA LEU A 62 21.41 12.96 15.37
C LEU A 62 22.71 12.13 15.46
N PRO A 63 23.07 11.36 14.43
CA PRO A 63 24.32 10.62 14.42
C PRO A 63 25.52 11.57 14.50
N SER A 64 26.56 11.17 15.25
CA SER A 64 27.81 11.93 15.39
C SER A 64 28.71 11.83 14.15
N LYS A 65 28.52 10.80 13.32
CA LYS A 65 29.28 10.59 12.08
C LYS A 65 28.75 11.45 10.93
N ASN A 66 29.63 11.76 9.99
CA ASN A 66 29.22 12.33 8.70
C ASN A 66 28.36 11.32 7.92
N THR A 67 27.52 11.81 7.03
CA THR A 67 26.72 10.97 6.13
C THR A 67 27.22 11.06 4.69
N THR A 68 27.03 9.97 3.96
CA THR A 68 27.49 9.74 2.61
C THR A 68 26.33 9.19 1.79
N LEU A 69 26.14 9.69 0.57
CA LEU A 69 25.29 9.05 -0.42
C LEU A 69 26.09 8.00 -1.17
N THR A 70 25.53 6.80 -1.33
CA THR A 70 26.16 5.74 -2.10
C THR A 70 25.24 5.32 -3.24
N TRP A 71 25.72 5.37 -4.47
CA TRP A 71 24.96 4.92 -5.64
C TRP A 71 24.98 3.40 -5.77
N PHE A 72 23.81 2.82 -6.03
CA PHE A 72 23.62 1.42 -6.35
C PHE A 72 22.94 1.28 -7.71
N VAL A 73 23.52 0.46 -8.58
CA VAL A 73 22.93 0.12 -9.90
C VAL A 73 21.69 -0.78 -9.72
N ASN A 74 21.78 -1.74 -8.79
CA ASN A 74 20.70 -2.65 -8.43
C ASN A 74 20.15 -2.27 -7.04
N GLY A 75 19.59 -1.08 -6.94
CA GLY A 75 18.87 -0.62 -5.75
C GLY A 75 17.48 -1.24 -5.63
N PRO A 76 16.54 -0.59 -4.90
CA PRO A 76 15.20 -1.13 -4.72
C PRO A 76 14.49 -1.35 -6.05
N VAL A 77 13.69 -2.42 -6.14
CA VAL A 77 12.93 -2.81 -7.35
C VAL A 77 13.83 -2.98 -8.60
N ASN A 78 15.09 -3.39 -8.41
CA ASN A 78 16.08 -3.62 -9.48
C ASN A 78 16.39 -2.38 -10.34
N GLY A 79 16.34 -1.17 -9.78
CA GLY A 79 16.77 0.03 -10.50
C GLY A 79 17.74 0.90 -9.71
N GLY A 80 18.32 1.89 -10.39
CA GLY A 80 19.35 2.76 -9.84
C GLY A 80 18.82 3.69 -8.74
N ALA A 81 19.53 3.78 -7.62
CA ALA A 81 19.18 4.67 -6.51
C ALA A 81 20.38 5.03 -5.62
N TYR A 82 20.25 6.11 -4.85
CA TYR A 82 21.19 6.44 -3.78
C TYR A 82 20.69 5.92 -2.44
N SER A 83 21.53 5.17 -1.73
CA SER A 83 21.35 4.93 -0.31
C SER A 83 21.94 6.08 0.52
N ILE A 84 21.44 6.25 1.73
CA ILE A 84 21.87 7.28 2.66
C ILE A 84 22.56 6.60 3.85
N GLU A 85 23.84 6.89 4.08
CA GLU A 85 24.56 6.32 5.23
C GLU A 85 23.92 6.78 6.55
N GLY A 86 23.58 5.81 7.39
CA GLY A 86 22.85 6.05 8.65
C GLY A 86 21.33 6.08 8.50
N VAL A 87 20.81 5.79 7.29
CA VAL A 87 19.38 5.61 7.03
C VAL A 87 19.15 4.37 6.18
N ALA A 88 18.68 3.28 6.78
CA ALA A 88 18.69 1.95 6.16
C ALA A 88 17.53 1.72 5.19
N ASP A 89 16.34 2.22 5.51
CA ASP A 89 15.10 1.83 4.83
C ASP A 89 14.59 2.83 3.78
N TYR A 90 15.37 3.88 3.50
CA TYR A 90 15.02 4.93 2.53
C TYR A 90 16.09 5.10 1.46
N TRP A 91 15.62 5.25 0.23
CA TRP A 91 16.42 5.44 -0.97
C TRP A 91 16.02 6.72 -1.68
N ILE A 92 16.99 7.40 -2.30
CA ILE A 92 16.73 8.54 -3.16
C ILE A 92 16.73 8.06 -4.62
N CYS A 93 15.60 8.23 -5.30
CA CYS A 93 15.40 7.79 -6.68
C CYS A 93 15.02 8.96 -7.59
N PHE A 94 15.31 8.82 -8.88
CA PHE A 94 14.85 9.74 -9.91
C PHE A 94 13.34 9.62 -10.13
N ALA A 95 12.70 10.71 -10.50
CA ALA A 95 11.30 10.75 -10.88
C ALA A 95 11.15 10.86 -12.40
N ALA A 96 10.23 10.10 -13.00
CA ALA A 96 9.97 10.19 -14.44
C ALA A 96 9.38 11.56 -14.75
N LYS A 97 9.81 12.14 -15.89
CA LYS A 97 9.07 13.23 -16.51
C LYS A 97 7.66 12.73 -16.83
N SER A 98 6.69 13.40 -16.23
CA SER A 98 5.26 13.07 -16.19
C SER A 98 4.63 12.91 -17.58
N HIS A 99 4.30 11.67 -17.97
CA HIS A 99 3.07 11.36 -18.73
C HIS A 99 2.75 9.86 -18.66
N PRO A 100 1.52 9.44 -18.29
CA PRO A 100 1.12 8.03 -18.23
C PRO A 100 1.20 7.31 -19.59
N SER A 101 1.16 8.06 -20.69
CA SER A 101 1.29 7.53 -22.06
C SER A 101 2.74 7.15 -22.44
N ILE A 102 3.75 7.68 -21.74
CA ILE A 102 5.18 7.45 -22.04
C ILE A 102 5.71 6.20 -21.34
N THR A 103 5.06 5.74 -20.27
CA THR A 103 5.44 4.51 -19.55
C THR A 103 5.26 3.24 -20.41
N LEU A 104 4.49 3.32 -21.50
CA LEU A 104 4.31 2.22 -22.47
C LEU A 104 5.40 2.18 -23.57
N ALA A 105 6.24 3.21 -23.69
CA ALA A 105 7.19 3.37 -24.81
C ALA A 105 8.66 3.13 -24.43
N LEU A 106 8.97 2.75 -23.18
CA LEU A 106 10.34 2.46 -22.77
C LEU A 106 10.66 0.99 -23.00
N SER A 107 11.61 0.76 -23.90
CA SER A 107 12.17 -0.55 -24.21
C SER A 107 12.67 -1.26 -22.94
N SER A 108 12.73 -2.59 -22.99
CA SER A 108 12.97 -3.50 -21.86
C SER A 108 14.23 -3.22 -21.02
N ASN A 109 15.17 -2.37 -21.48
CA ASN A 109 16.39 -2.00 -20.75
C ASN A 109 16.33 -0.64 -20.02
N GLU A 110 15.27 0.15 -20.16
CA GLU A 110 15.11 1.48 -19.52
C GLU A 110 14.09 1.46 -18.36
N ARG A 111 13.88 0.28 -17.74
CA ARG A 111 12.92 0.08 -16.63
C ARG A 111 13.44 0.49 -15.25
N SER A 112 14.61 1.13 -15.17
CA SER A 112 15.24 1.47 -13.90
C SER A 112 14.62 2.72 -13.27
N ASN A 113 13.57 2.48 -12.49
CA ASN A 113 13.04 3.31 -11.42
C ASN A 113 12.73 4.78 -11.73
N TYR A 114 11.44 5.04 -11.91
CA TYR A 114 10.93 6.40 -11.86
C TYR A 114 9.82 6.48 -10.83
N LEU A 115 10.13 7.07 -9.67
CA LEU A 115 9.11 7.43 -8.69
C LEU A 115 8.01 8.23 -9.39
N CYS A 116 6.75 7.95 -9.02
CA CYS A 116 5.64 8.76 -9.51
C CYS A 116 5.83 10.19 -9.00
N SER A 117 6.06 11.13 -9.91
CA SER A 117 6.37 12.52 -9.54
C SER A 117 5.22 13.21 -8.82
N ILE A 118 4.00 12.70 -9.02
CA ILE A 118 2.74 13.16 -8.47
C ILE A 118 1.94 11.95 -8.01
N VAL A 119 1.42 12.00 -6.78
CA VAL A 119 0.33 11.12 -6.34
C VAL A 119 -0.95 11.91 -6.51
N ASP A 120 -1.78 11.52 -7.48
CA ASP A 120 -2.99 12.26 -7.80
C ASP A 120 -4.02 12.23 -6.66
N ALA A 121 -4.97 13.16 -6.71
CA ALA A 121 -6.06 13.21 -5.72
C ALA A 121 -6.94 11.96 -5.77
N GLU A 122 -7.09 11.35 -6.96
CA GLU A 122 -7.93 10.18 -7.17
C GLU A 122 -7.11 8.90 -7.36
N LEU A 123 -7.71 7.77 -7.01
CA LEU A 123 -7.15 6.44 -7.20
C LEU A 123 -7.33 6.01 -8.66
N GLU A 124 -6.21 5.67 -9.30
CA GLU A 124 -6.20 5.21 -10.69
C GLU A 124 -6.67 3.74 -10.78
N ILE A 125 -7.94 3.54 -11.09
CA ILE A 125 -8.58 2.21 -11.16
C ILE A 125 -7.94 1.35 -12.26
N SER A 126 -7.64 1.93 -13.42
CA SER A 126 -6.97 1.25 -14.55
C SER A 126 -5.64 0.60 -14.14
N ARG A 127 -4.90 1.23 -13.23
CA ARG A 127 -3.64 0.68 -12.71
C ARG A 127 -3.87 -0.59 -11.90
N ILE A 128 -4.88 -0.60 -11.04
CA ILE A 128 -5.24 -1.78 -10.23
C ILE A 128 -5.76 -2.89 -11.15
N SER A 129 -6.65 -2.58 -12.09
CA SER A 129 -7.14 -3.56 -13.07
C SER A 129 -6.02 -4.18 -13.88
N ARG A 130 -5.00 -3.39 -14.26
CA ARG A 130 -3.80 -3.92 -14.94
C ARG A 130 -2.99 -4.85 -14.04
N TRP A 131 -2.79 -4.52 -12.76
CA TRP A 131 -2.10 -5.41 -11.83
C TRP A 131 -2.84 -6.74 -11.63
N LEU A 132 -4.16 -6.69 -11.48
CA LEU A 132 -5.01 -7.88 -11.41
C LEU A 132 -4.90 -8.71 -12.69
N SER A 133 -5.01 -8.06 -13.85
CA SER A 133 -4.87 -8.74 -15.14
C SER A 133 -3.52 -9.41 -15.31
N ILE A 134 -2.42 -8.77 -14.88
CA ILE A 134 -1.08 -9.38 -14.90
C ILE A 134 -1.10 -10.62 -14.00
N CYS A 135 -1.51 -10.48 -12.74
CA CYS A 135 -1.56 -11.60 -11.79
C CYS A 135 -2.31 -12.82 -12.36
N MET A 136 -3.51 -12.60 -12.91
CA MET A 136 -4.34 -13.66 -13.48
C MET A 136 -3.80 -14.27 -14.78
N THR A 137 -3.00 -13.55 -15.56
CA THR A 137 -2.52 -14.02 -16.87
C THR A 137 -1.09 -14.52 -16.85
N THR A 138 -0.26 -14.05 -15.90
CA THR A 138 1.17 -14.35 -15.87
C THR A 138 1.59 -15.31 -14.76
N HIS A 139 0.85 -15.39 -13.66
CA HIS A 139 1.24 -16.26 -12.52
C HIS A 139 0.59 -17.65 -12.55
N GLY A 140 -0.26 -17.95 -13.54
CA GLY A 140 -0.82 -19.30 -13.76
C GLY A 140 -1.46 -19.92 -12.51
N GLU A 141 -1.13 -21.19 -12.24
CA GLU A 141 -1.63 -21.95 -11.07
C GLU A 141 -1.03 -21.49 -9.72
N GLU A 142 0.07 -20.73 -9.73
CA GLU A 142 0.70 -20.25 -8.48
C GLU A 142 -0.17 -19.23 -7.74
N CYS A 143 -0.97 -18.45 -8.48
CA CYS A 143 -1.96 -17.53 -7.92
C CYS A 143 -3.41 -18.03 -8.04
N SER A 144 -3.66 -19.06 -8.83
CA SER A 144 -5.01 -19.57 -9.14
C SER A 144 -5.15 -21.01 -8.66
N SER A 145 -5.49 -21.20 -7.38
CA SER A 145 -5.89 -22.52 -6.86
C SER A 145 -7.27 -22.90 -7.44
N SER A 146 -7.28 -23.42 -8.66
CA SER A 146 -8.47 -23.57 -9.51
C SER A 146 -9.26 -24.87 -9.31
N SER A 147 -8.86 -25.74 -8.39
CA SER A 147 -9.45 -27.09 -8.25
C SER A 147 -9.89 -27.48 -6.83
N ALA A 148 -9.98 -26.53 -5.90
CA ALA A 148 -10.48 -26.82 -4.56
C ALA A 148 -12.03 -26.82 -4.54
N THR A 149 -12.65 -27.83 -3.92
CA THR A 149 -14.05 -27.75 -3.50
C THR A 149 -14.18 -26.76 -2.33
N PHE A 150 -15.40 -26.30 -2.04
CA PHE A 150 -15.64 -25.37 -0.92
C PHE A 150 -15.12 -25.93 0.42
N ASP A 151 -15.40 -27.19 0.73
CA ASP A 151 -14.96 -27.83 1.97
C ASP A 151 -13.43 -27.95 2.08
N LEU A 152 -12.73 -28.12 0.94
CA LEU A 152 -11.27 -28.11 0.89
C LEU A 152 -10.71 -26.69 0.98
N ALA A 153 -11.42 -25.70 0.43
CA ALA A 153 -11.02 -24.32 0.43
C ALA A 153 -11.18 -23.65 1.80
N PHE A 154 -12.23 -24.02 2.54
CA PHE A 154 -12.59 -23.49 3.85
C PHE A 154 -13.01 -24.61 4.81
N PRO A 155 -12.05 -25.41 5.33
CA PRO A 155 -12.35 -26.55 6.18
C PRO A 155 -13.15 -26.17 7.43
N GLY A 156 -14.30 -26.83 7.63
CA GLY A 156 -15.17 -26.61 8.79
C GLY A 156 -16.09 -25.39 8.70
N LEU A 157 -15.99 -24.58 7.65
CA LEU A 157 -16.93 -23.49 7.39
C LEU A 157 -18.17 -24.03 6.67
N GLN A 158 -19.38 -23.70 7.13
CA GLN A 158 -20.62 -24.19 6.49
C GLN A 158 -21.08 -23.33 5.30
N VAL A 159 -20.84 -22.03 5.38
CA VAL A 159 -21.19 -21.02 4.37
C VAL A 159 -20.15 -19.91 4.43
N LEU A 160 -19.80 -19.37 3.27
CA LEU A 160 -19.05 -18.11 3.20
C LEU A 160 -20.07 -16.99 2.99
N ARG A 161 -20.10 -16.03 3.91
CA ARG A 161 -20.88 -14.81 3.74
C ARG A 161 -20.11 -13.76 3.00
N LEU A 162 -20.72 -13.18 1.97
CA LEU A 162 -20.16 -12.10 1.18
C LEU A 162 -21.18 -10.96 1.08
N LEU A 163 -20.68 -9.74 0.98
CA LEU A 163 -21.49 -8.60 0.57
C LEU A 163 -21.55 -8.56 -0.95
N ASP A 164 -22.74 -8.75 -1.52
CA ASP A 164 -23.00 -8.47 -2.93
C ASP A 164 -23.16 -6.95 -3.10
N VAL A 165 -22.13 -6.32 -3.66
CA VAL A 165 -22.13 -4.87 -3.84
C VAL A 165 -23.10 -4.42 -4.94
N GLN A 166 -23.51 -5.29 -5.87
CA GLN A 166 -24.47 -4.92 -6.91
C GLN A 166 -25.90 -4.95 -6.37
N ARG A 167 -26.23 -5.96 -5.56
CA ARG A 167 -27.55 -6.11 -4.93
C ARG A 167 -27.69 -5.35 -3.61
N ASP A 168 -26.59 -4.81 -3.10
CA ASP A 168 -26.52 -4.12 -1.80
C ASP A 168 -27.13 -4.99 -0.68
N CYS A 169 -26.73 -6.27 -0.60
CA CYS A 169 -27.19 -7.24 0.42
C CYS A 169 -26.10 -8.29 0.73
N LEU A 170 -26.26 -9.00 1.83
CA LEU A 170 -25.44 -10.18 2.12
C LEU A 170 -25.94 -11.37 1.32
N VAL A 171 -25.02 -12.28 1.00
CA VAL A 171 -25.30 -13.58 0.41
C VAL A 171 -24.51 -14.65 1.15
N GLU A 172 -25.12 -15.82 1.30
CA GLU A 172 -24.46 -17.04 1.79
C GLU A 172 -24.15 -17.93 0.60
N VAL A 173 -22.87 -18.24 0.39
CA VAL A 173 -22.42 -19.06 -0.74
C VAL A 173 -21.73 -20.32 -0.23
N ARG A 174 -21.89 -21.41 -0.99
CA ARG A 174 -21.19 -22.69 -0.81
C ARG A 174 -20.33 -23.06 -2.03
N ASP A 175 -20.11 -22.09 -2.91
CA ASP A 175 -19.27 -22.20 -4.09
C ASP A 175 -18.15 -21.16 -4.02
N LEU A 176 -17.08 -21.39 -4.77
CA LEU A 176 -15.98 -20.45 -4.88
C LEU A 176 -16.35 -19.32 -5.85
N HIS A 177 -16.48 -18.12 -5.33
CA HIS A 177 -16.65 -16.90 -6.11
C HIS A 177 -15.43 -16.00 -5.98
N PRO A 178 -15.06 -15.23 -7.01
CA PRO A 178 -14.08 -14.16 -6.86
C PRO A 178 -14.63 -13.04 -5.97
N TYR A 179 -13.88 -12.65 -4.94
CA TYR A 179 -14.23 -11.55 -4.05
C TYR A 179 -13.01 -10.71 -3.67
N LEU A 180 -13.27 -9.49 -3.23
CA LEU A 180 -12.30 -8.66 -2.53
C LEU A 180 -12.40 -8.91 -1.03
N ALA A 181 -11.30 -8.82 -0.29
CA ALA A 181 -11.32 -8.80 1.17
C ALA A 181 -10.92 -7.41 1.69
N LEU A 182 -11.53 -6.95 2.77
CA LEU A 182 -11.13 -5.72 3.46
C LEU A 182 -10.40 -6.06 4.76
N SER A 183 -9.21 -5.49 4.93
CA SER A 183 -8.49 -5.47 6.20
C SER A 183 -8.33 -4.04 6.69
N TYR A 184 -8.84 -3.77 7.89
CA TYR A 184 -8.91 -2.43 8.46
C TYR A 184 -8.96 -2.48 9.99
N ILE A 185 -8.75 -1.34 10.63
CA ILE A 185 -8.90 -1.21 12.08
C ILE A 185 -10.32 -0.77 12.39
N TRP A 186 -10.99 -1.46 13.31
CA TRP A 186 -12.32 -1.03 13.74
C TRP A 186 -12.26 0.26 14.58
N GLY A 187 -11.35 0.31 15.55
CA GLY A 187 -11.20 1.44 16.48
C GLY A 187 -12.38 1.60 17.45
N ALA A 188 -12.38 2.69 18.21
CA ALA A 188 -13.41 3.01 19.20
C ALA A 188 -14.53 3.88 18.59
N VAL A 189 -15.03 3.49 17.42
CA VAL A 189 -16.13 4.18 16.73
C VAL A 189 -17.32 3.25 16.55
N PRO A 190 -18.56 3.79 16.42
CA PRO A 190 -19.70 2.98 16.05
C PRO A 190 -19.43 2.21 14.76
N ASN A 191 -19.49 0.88 14.84
CA ASN A 191 -19.30 -0.01 13.71
C ASN A 191 -20.54 -0.89 13.58
N PHE A 192 -21.18 -0.86 12.41
CA PHE A 192 -22.32 -1.70 12.13
C PHE A 192 -21.85 -3.15 12.01
N ARG A 193 -22.54 -4.06 12.72
CA ARG A 193 -22.14 -5.46 12.84
C ARG A 193 -23.27 -6.39 12.45
N LEU A 194 -22.91 -7.49 11.79
CA LEU A 194 -23.81 -8.61 11.60
C LEU A 194 -24.06 -9.29 12.95
N THR A 195 -25.32 -9.59 13.22
CA THR A 195 -25.81 -10.31 14.40
C THR A 195 -26.91 -11.27 13.98
N LYS A 196 -27.21 -12.28 14.78
CA LYS A 196 -28.34 -13.19 14.50
C LYS A 196 -29.66 -12.43 14.26
N ALA A 197 -29.88 -11.34 14.99
CA ALA A 197 -31.10 -10.56 14.92
C ALA A 197 -31.28 -9.76 13.62
N ASN A 198 -30.19 -9.46 12.90
CA ASN A 198 -30.25 -8.68 11.66
C ASN A 198 -29.87 -9.46 10.40
N LEU A 199 -29.44 -10.73 10.52
CA LEU A 199 -29.02 -11.57 9.40
C LEU A 199 -30.09 -11.69 8.31
N GLU A 200 -31.28 -12.21 8.66
CA GLU A 200 -32.38 -12.42 7.69
C GLU A 200 -32.73 -11.15 6.92
N ARG A 201 -32.74 -10.00 7.62
CA ARG A 201 -32.99 -8.70 6.98
C ARG A 201 -31.88 -8.32 6.00
N LEU A 202 -30.62 -8.58 6.34
CA LEU A 202 -29.46 -8.21 5.52
C LEU A 202 -29.28 -9.12 4.29
N LEU A 203 -29.90 -10.30 4.27
CA LEU A 203 -29.95 -11.20 3.10
C LEU A 203 -30.91 -10.71 2.01
N VAL A 204 -31.81 -9.77 2.33
CA VAL A 204 -32.77 -9.21 1.37
C VAL A 204 -32.07 -8.20 0.44
N PRO A 205 -32.23 -8.29 -0.90
CA PRO A 205 -31.70 -7.30 -1.83
C PRO A 205 -32.06 -5.86 -1.47
N GLY A 206 -31.06 -4.97 -1.46
CA GLY A 206 -31.20 -3.56 -1.11
C GLY A 206 -31.07 -3.25 0.39
N ALA A 207 -31.05 -4.25 1.28
CA ALA A 207 -31.06 -4.04 2.73
C ALA A 207 -29.86 -3.24 3.27
N MET A 208 -28.72 -3.23 2.55
CA MET A 208 -27.54 -2.45 2.94
C MET A 208 -27.72 -0.96 2.70
N ARG A 209 -28.69 -0.53 1.87
CA ARG A 209 -28.99 0.90 1.64
C ARG A 209 -29.62 1.55 2.88
N ASP A 210 -30.36 0.76 3.64
CA ASP A 210 -31.03 1.19 4.87
C ASP A 210 -30.13 1.13 6.11
N VAL A 211 -28.87 0.67 5.95
CA VAL A 211 -27.90 0.64 7.04
C VAL A 211 -27.38 2.06 7.30
N PHE A 212 -28.06 2.76 8.19
CA PHE A 212 -27.61 4.04 8.71
C PHE A 212 -26.29 3.85 9.48
N ARG A 213 -25.23 4.52 9.01
CA ARG A 213 -23.88 4.54 9.60
C ARG A 213 -22.99 3.32 9.33
N LEU A 214 -22.94 2.88 8.08
CA LEU A 214 -21.80 2.07 7.66
C LEU A 214 -20.50 2.90 7.74
N PRO A 215 -19.43 2.40 8.38
CA PRO A 215 -18.19 3.15 8.48
C PRO A 215 -17.62 3.55 7.12
N ARG A 216 -16.92 4.69 7.09
CA ARG A 216 -16.39 5.25 5.84
C ARG A 216 -15.46 4.27 5.11
N THR A 217 -14.59 3.56 5.82
CA THR A 217 -13.65 2.60 5.20
C THR A 217 -14.40 1.48 4.48
N ILE A 218 -15.49 0.97 5.05
CA ILE A 218 -16.30 -0.08 4.42
C ILE A 218 -17.05 0.48 3.20
N ARG A 219 -17.62 1.69 3.30
CA ARG A 219 -18.28 2.37 2.15
C ARG A 219 -17.31 2.61 0.99
N ASP A 220 -16.09 3.01 1.29
CA ASP A 220 -15.06 3.20 0.29
C ASP A 220 -14.65 1.86 -0.34
N ALA A 221 -14.52 0.79 0.45
CA ALA A 221 -14.23 -0.54 -0.08
C ALA A 221 -15.34 -1.05 -1.03
N ILE A 222 -16.62 -0.84 -0.68
CA ILE A 222 -17.77 -1.13 -1.57
C ILE A 222 -17.65 -0.33 -2.87
N THR A 223 -17.34 0.96 -2.77
CA THR A 223 -17.17 1.83 -3.95
C THR A 223 -16.03 1.35 -4.83
N LEU A 224 -14.91 0.93 -4.23
CA LEU A 224 -13.77 0.39 -4.95
C LEU A 224 -14.11 -0.93 -5.64
N ALA A 225 -14.80 -1.85 -4.97
CA ALA A 225 -15.28 -3.10 -5.56
C ALA A 225 -16.16 -2.85 -6.79
N LYS A 226 -17.12 -1.91 -6.70
CA LYS A 226 -17.95 -1.46 -7.82
C LYS A 226 -17.11 -0.92 -8.98
N LYS A 227 -16.13 -0.05 -8.70
CA LYS A 227 -15.23 0.53 -9.72
C LYS A 227 -14.33 -0.52 -10.39
N LEU A 228 -13.97 -1.60 -9.69
CA LEU A 228 -13.20 -2.72 -10.22
C LEU A 228 -14.05 -3.79 -10.91
N HIS A 229 -15.38 -3.62 -10.95
CA HIS A 229 -16.33 -4.60 -11.46
C HIS A 229 -16.29 -5.96 -10.75
N ILE A 230 -15.98 -5.96 -9.44
CA ILE A 230 -15.98 -7.16 -8.59
C ILE A 230 -17.23 -7.14 -7.72
N GLN A 231 -18.06 -8.18 -7.84
CA GLN A 231 -19.39 -8.23 -7.24
C GLN A 231 -19.36 -8.47 -5.73
N TYR A 232 -18.38 -9.23 -5.24
CA TYR A 232 -18.37 -9.67 -3.85
C TYR A 232 -17.25 -9.02 -3.05
N LEU A 233 -17.59 -8.61 -1.83
CA LEU A 233 -16.67 -8.07 -0.84
C LEU A 233 -16.84 -8.82 0.48
N TRP A 234 -15.74 -9.29 1.05
CA TRP A 234 -15.70 -9.84 2.39
C TRP A 234 -15.25 -8.77 3.38
N VAL A 235 -16.03 -8.59 4.46
CA VAL A 235 -15.76 -7.66 5.56
C VAL A 235 -16.10 -8.37 6.85
N ASP A 236 -15.11 -8.62 7.71
CA ASP A 236 -15.27 -9.31 8.99
C ASP A 236 -16.54 -8.92 9.79
N ALA A 237 -16.78 -7.63 9.98
CA ALA A 237 -17.89 -7.08 10.74
C ALA A 237 -19.26 -7.37 10.11
N LEU A 238 -19.31 -7.60 8.79
CA LEU A 238 -20.54 -7.85 8.04
C LEU A 238 -20.72 -9.32 7.64
N CYS A 239 -19.65 -10.08 7.57
CA CYS A 239 -19.64 -11.46 7.07
C CYS A 239 -19.59 -12.49 8.22
N LEU A 240 -19.17 -12.09 9.41
CA LEU A 240 -19.19 -12.94 10.61
C LEU A 240 -20.24 -12.44 11.60
N ILE A 241 -21.00 -13.35 12.20
CA ILE A 241 -22.05 -13.06 13.17
C ILE A 241 -21.40 -12.73 14.53
N GLN A 242 -21.28 -11.44 14.83
CA GLN A 242 -20.45 -10.92 15.93
C GLN A 242 -20.94 -11.28 17.34
N ASN A 243 -22.16 -11.79 17.47
CA ASN A 243 -22.75 -12.22 18.73
C ASN A 243 -23.03 -13.74 18.76
N ASP A 244 -22.34 -14.50 17.91
CA ASP A 244 -22.36 -15.95 17.88
C ASP A 244 -20.94 -16.49 18.00
N SER A 245 -20.64 -17.18 19.12
CA SER A 245 -19.31 -17.73 19.37
C SER A 245 -18.89 -18.73 18.31
N ASP A 246 -19.83 -19.58 17.89
CA ASP A 246 -19.53 -20.73 17.03
C ASP A 246 -19.24 -20.25 15.60
N ASP A 247 -20.02 -19.28 15.10
CA ASP A 247 -19.80 -18.66 13.79
C ASP A 247 -18.49 -17.86 13.76
N LEU A 248 -18.20 -17.10 14.82
CA LEU A 248 -16.95 -16.38 14.94
C LEU A 248 -15.76 -17.33 14.97
N GLU A 249 -15.80 -18.39 15.77
CA GLU A 249 -14.72 -19.36 15.87
C GLU A 249 -14.47 -20.06 14.53
N GLN A 250 -15.52 -20.54 13.87
CA GLN A 250 -15.40 -21.15 12.54
C GLN A 250 -14.79 -20.19 11.52
N GLY A 251 -15.29 -18.95 11.45
CA GLY A 251 -14.80 -17.95 10.49
C GLY A 251 -13.38 -17.47 10.80
N VAL A 252 -13.02 -17.33 12.08
CA VAL A 252 -11.67 -16.96 12.52
C VAL A 252 -10.66 -18.05 12.18
N ASN A 253 -11.02 -19.32 12.37
CA ASN A 253 -10.14 -20.46 12.11
C ASN A 253 -9.75 -20.63 10.63
N VAL A 254 -10.53 -20.05 9.71
CA VAL A 254 -10.25 -20.06 8.26
C VAL A 254 -9.99 -18.66 7.70
N MET A 255 -9.79 -17.66 8.56
CA MET A 255 -9.66 -16.26 8.13
C MET A 255 -8.41 -16.03 7.26
N ASP A 256 -7.33 -16.75 7.54
CA ASP A 256 -6.13 -16.80 6.69
C ASP A 256 -6.45 -17.27 5.27
N LEU A 257 -7.24 -18.34 5.14
CA LEU A 257 -7.71 -18.88 3.86
C LEU A 257 -8.66 -17.92 3.14
N ILE A 258 -9.50 -17.17 3.88
CA ILE A 258 -10.36 -16.12 3.31
C ILE A 258 -9.50 -15.01 2.68
N TYR A 259 -8.47 -14.54 3.39
CA TYR A 259 -7.57 -13.53 2.82
C TYR A 259 -6.75 -14.09 1.64
N GLU A 260 -6.18 -15.29 1.80
CA GLU A 260 -5.37 -15.96 0.77
C GLU A 260 -6.14 -16.20 -0.53
N ARG A 261 -7.42 -16.58 -0.45
CA ARG A 261 -8.26 -16.88 -1.62
C ARG A 261 -9.00 -15.68 -2.19
N SER A 262 -8.84 -14.49 -1.61
CA SER A 262 -9.40 -13.26 -2.17
C SER A 262 -8.66 -12.88 -3.46
N LEU A 263 -9.37 -12.32 -4.44
CA LEU A 263 -8.75 -11.81 -5.67
C LEU A 263 -7.80 -10.64 -5.38
N LEU A 264 -8.14 -9.84 -4.37
CA LEU A 264 -7.34 -8.75 -3.85
C LEU A 264 -7.78 -8.42 -2.43
N THR A 265 -6.81 -8.23 -1.55
CA THR A 265 -7.05 -7.69 -0.21
C THR A 265 -6.79 -6.19 -0.19
N ILE A 266 -7.80 -5.42 0.20
CA ILE A 266 -7.71 -3.98 0.44
C ILE A 266 -7.21 -3.78 1.87
N ILE A 267 -6.09 -3.08 2.02
CA ILE A 267 -5.51 -2.79 3.35
C ILE A 267 -5.66 -1.30 3.66
N ALA A 268 -6.48 -0.98 4.66
CA ALA A 268 -6.73 0.38 5.13
C ALA A 268 -5.74 0.80 6.22
N ALA A 269 -4.46 0.92 5.87
CA ALA A 269 -3.39 1.15 6.85
C ALA A 269 -3.24 2.60 7.34
N CYS A 270 -3.79 3.59 6.62
CA CYS A 270 -3.61 5.00 6.95
C CYS A 270 -4.50 5.50 8.11
N GLY A 271 -5.41 4.67 8.61
CA GLY A 271 -6.41 5.03 9.60
C GLY A 271 -6.16 4.43 10.97
N THR A 272 -6.74 5.04 12.01
CA THR A 272 -6.77 4.49 13.37
C THR A 272 -8.09 3.80 13.71
N ASP A 273 -9.11 3.94 12.86
CA ASP A 273 -10.46 3.40 13.05
C ASP A 273 -11.22 3.20 11.72
N ALA A 274 -12.44 2.66 11.83
CA ALA A 274 -13.28 2.28 10.69
C ALA A 274 -13.81 3.46 9.87
N ASN A 275 -13.69 4.70 10.37
CA ASN A 275 -14.13 5.91 9.69
C ASN A 275 -13.00 6.67 8.99
N ALA A 276 -11.76 6.18 9.04
CA ALA A 276 -10.64 6.79 8.33
C ALA A 276 -10.89 6.92 6.81
N GLY A 277 -11.53 5.92 6.19
CA GLY A 277 -11.76 5.86 4.75
C GLY A 277 -10.54 5.37 3.96
N LEU A 278 -10.70 5.28 2.64
CA LEU A 278 -9.66 4.91 1.68
C LEU A 278 -9.29 6.13 0.81
N PRO A 279 -8.14 6.77 1.05
CA PRO A 279 -7.74 7.98 0.33
C PRO A 279 -7.63 7.79 -1.19
N GLY A 280 -8.37 8.60 -1.95
CA GLY A 280 -8.44 8.60 -3.40
C GLY A 280 -9.60 7.80 -3.99
N VAL A 281 -10.34 7.02 -3.19
CA VAL A 281 -11.50 6.26 -3.70
C VAL A 281 -12.70 7.17 -3.97
N GLN A 282 -13.03 8.03 -3.01
CA GLN A 282 -14.02 9.10 -3.19
C GLN A 282 -13.34 10.39 -3.64
N THR A 283 -14.01 11.17 -4.49
CA THR A 283 -13.54 12.50 -4.89
C THR A 283 -13.34 13.38 -3.66
N GLY A 284 -12.19 14.06 -3.58
CA GLY A 284 -11.82 14.91 -2.44
C GLY A 284 -11.35 14.17 -1.18
N SER A 285 -11.31 12.84 -1.17
CA SER A 285 -10.81 12.06 -0.02
C SER A 285 -9.29 12.09 0.16
N ARG A 286 -8.55 12.53 -0.85
CA ARG A 286 -7.09 12.73 -0.83
C ARG A 286 -6.74 13.99 -1.59
N GLN A 287 -5.75 14.74 -1.09
CA GLN A 287 -5.14 15.85 -1.83
C GLN A 287 -4.02 15.32 -2.72
N ALA A 288 -3.94 15.83 -3.95
CA ALA A 288 -2.81 15.51 -4.82
C ALA A 288 -1.51 16.00 -4.15
N SER A 289 -0.50 15.15 -4.13
CA SER A 289 0.78 15.47 -3.50
C SER A 289 1.93 15.21 -4.45
N ARG A 290 2.99 16.02 -4.32
CA ARG A 290 4.25 15.83 -5.04
C ARG A 290 5.27 15.28 -4.08
N PRO A 291 5.48 13.94 -4.04
CA PRO A 291 6.46 13.34 -3.13
C PRO A 291 7.91 13.64 -3.55
N THR A 292 8.10 14.28 -4.71
CA THR A 292 9.40 14.59 -5.30
C THR A 292 9.78 16.06 -5.12
N LEU A 293 11.07 16.33 -5.11
CA LEU A 293 11.67 17.65 -5.08
C LEU A 293 12.47 17.87 -6.36
N GLU A 294 12.33 19.06 -6.94
CA GLU A 294 13.18 19.51 -8.03
C GLU A 294 14.52 19.96 -7.45
N ILE A 295 15.57 19.25 -7.84
CA ILE A 295 16.94 19.46 -7.36
C ILE A 295 17.66 20.45 -8.28
N GLU A 296 17.47 20.25 -9.58
CA GLU A 296 17.96 21.10 -10.68
C GLU A 296 16.87 21.22 -11.76
N PRO A 297 16.95 22.22 -12.65
CA PRO A 297 15.97 22.39 -13.72
C PRO A 297 15.74 21.10 -14.52
N GLY A 298 14.54 20.53 -14.39
CA GLY A 298 14.16 19.31 -15.09
C GLY A 298 14.66 17.98 -14.48
N ILE A 299 15.34 18.02 -13.32
CA ILE A 299 15.76 16.85 -12.55
C ILE A 299 15.02 16.82 -11.22
N ARG A 300 14.23 15.76 -11.01
CA ARG A 300 13.45 15.55 -9.80
C ARG A 300 13.86 14.26 -9.11
N LEU A 301 14.04 14.35 -7.80
CA LEU A 301 14.33 13.23 -6.94
C LEU A 301 13.22 13.05 -5.90
N GLY A 302 12.99 11.82 -5.46
CA GLY A 302 12.06 11.51 -4.39
C GLY A 302 12.60 10.42 -3.48
N LEU A 303 11.88 10.19 -2.37
CA LEU A 303 12.18 9.09 -1.47
C LEU A 303 11.38 7.86 -1.87
N TYR A 304 12.07 6.72 -1.89
CA TYR A 304 11.48 5.40 -1.98
C TYR A 304 11.75 4.65 -0.67
N SER A 305 10.74 3.94 -0.17
CA SER A 305 10.87 2.99 0.93
C SER A 305 9.97 1.79 0.66
N GLY A 306 10.33 0.63 1.23
CA GLY A 306 9.50 -0.56 1.15
C GLY A 306 8.14 -0.38 1.83
N LEU A 307 7.17 -1.21 1.44
CA LEU A 307 5.82 -1.20 2.02
C LEU A 307 5.87 -1.44 3.53
N ASP A 308 6.67 -2.41 3.99
CA ASP A 308 6.82 -2.71 5.42
C ASP A 308 7.25 -1.48 6.21
N GLN A 309 8.21 -0.72 5.69
CA GLN A 309 8.70 0.50 6.35
C GLN A 309 7.60 1.58 6.43
N LEU A 310 6.81 1.74 5.37
CA LEU A 310 5.69 2.70 5.37
C LEU A 310 4.61 2.32 6.38
N LEU A 311 4.47 1.02 6.67
CA LEU A 311 3.45 0.50 7.56
C LEU A 311 3.89 0.45 9.01
N LYS A 312 5.18 0.25 9.32
CA LYS A 312 5.72 0.21 10.69
C LYS A 312 5.14 1.28 11.64
N PRO A 313 5.04 2.58 11.26
CA PRO A 313 4.49 3.61 12.16
C PRO A 313 2.96 3.62 12.25
N SER A 314 2.25 2.83 11.43
CA SER A 314 0.78 2.81 11.42
C SER A 314 0.21 2.03 12.61
N ALA A 315 -0.96 2.45 13.10
CA ALA A 315 -1.72 1.69 14.08
C ALA A 315 -2.17 0.31 13.55
N TYR A 316 -2.16 0.12 12.22
CA TYR A 316 -2.50 -1.14 11.59
C TYR A 316 -1.42 -2.18 11.89
N TYR A 317 -0.14 -1.80 11.73
CA TYR A 317 1.01 -2.71 11.91
C TYR A 317 1.14 -3.27 13.33
N SER A 318 0.62 -2.59 14.35
CA SER A 318 0.63 -3.10 15.73
C SER A 318 -0.43 -4.16 16.02
N ARG A 319 -1.24 -4.58 15.04
CA ARG A 319 -2.31 -5.57 15.23
C ARG A 319 -1.86 -6.98 14.86
N GLY A 320 -2.20 -7.97 15.68
CA GLY A 320 -1.79 -9.38 15.49
C GLY A 320 -2.24 -10.02 14.16
N TRP A 321 -3.38 -9.62 13.60
CA TRP A 321 -3.90 -10.17 12.33
C TRP A 321 -3.11 -9.69 11.10
N THR A 322 -2.26 -8.68 11.25
CA THR A 322 -1.38 -8.25 10.15
C THR A 322 -0.38 -9.34 9.76
N TYR A 323 0.08 -10.15 10.72
CA TYR A 323 0.99 -11.27 10.47
C TYR A 323 0.36 -12.41 9.67
N VAL A 324 -0.97 -12.44 9.53
CA VAL A 324 -1.68 -13.40 8.67
C VAL A 324 -1.71 -12.92 7.22
N ILE A 325 -1.78 -11.60 7.02
CA ILE A 325 -1.94 -10.98 5.69
C ILE A 325 -0.58 -10.69 5.03
N PHE A 326 0.41 -10.20 5.79
CA PHE A 326 1.72 -9.82 5.23
C PHE A 326 2.50 -10.96 4.55
N PRO A 327 2.48 -12.22 5.04
CA PRO A 327 3.08 -13.34 4.32
C PRO A 327 2.44 -13.60 2.94
N GLN A 328 1.20 -13.15 2.72
CA GLN A 328 0.43 -13.36 1.49
C GLN A 328 0.56 -12.18 0.49
N ILE A 329 1.07 -11.01 0.91
CA ILE A 329 1.30 -9.84 0.02
C ILE A 329 2.55 -10.03 -0.85
N SER A 330 3.50 -10.82 -0.38
CA SER A 330 4.53 -11.34 -1.25
C SER A 330 3.86 -12.41 -2.09
N CYS A 331 3.59 -12.15 -3.38
CA CYS A 331 3.43 -13.23 -4.35
C CYS A 331 4.50 -14.27 -4.00
N ARG A 332 4.07 -15.50 -3.68
CA ARG A 332 5.00 -16.60 -3.43
C ARG A 332 5.95 -16.60 -4.62
N LYS A 333 7.23 -16.38 -4.32
CA LYS A 333 8.29 -16.39 -5.33
C LYS A 333 8.40 -17.77 -5.96
#